data_AF-A0A072V3P0-F1
#
_entry.id   AF-A0A072V3P0-F1
#
_cell.length_a   1.000
_cell.length_b   1.000
_cell.length_c   1.000
_cell.angle_alpha   90.00
_cell.angle_beta   90.00
_cell.angle_gamma   90.00
#
_symmetry.space_group_name_H-M   'P 1'
#
loop_
_entity.id
_entity.type
_entity.pdbx_description
1 polymer ?
#
loop_
_entity_poly.entity_id
_entity_poly.type
_entity_poly.pdbx_seq_one_letter_code
_entity_poly.pdbx_strand_id
1 'polypeptide(L)' 'MLFPELYTKEIFQLFVSAYSTISVEDAALFLGMSEDGATSYVLQQGWTVDNASRMLTVKKQPVVSAET' A
#
# COMPACT_ATOMS: atom_id res chain seq x y z
N MET A 1 -10.32 3.25 -21.57
CA MET A 1 -10.14 4.42 -20.71
C MET A 1 -10.34 3.95 -19.27
N LEU A 2 -9.29 3.41 -18.65
CA LEU A 2 -9.33 2.92 -17.26
C LEU A 2 -8.20 3.61 -16.49
N PHE A 3 -8.41 4.90 -16.20
CA PHE A 3 -7.53 5.70 -15.35
C PHE A 3 -7.37 5.21 -13.90
N PRO A 4 -8.36 4.58 -13.25
CA PRO A 4 -8.21 4.24 -11.82
C PRO A 4 -7.16 3.15 -11.60
N GLU A 5 -7.10 2.11 -12.44
CA GLU A 5 -6.15 1.00 -12.23
C GLU A 5 -4.68 1.41 -12.34
N LEU A 6 -4.36 2.31 -13.27
CA LEU A 6 -3.00 2.83 -13.42
C LEU A 6 -2.63 3.72 -12.23
N TYR A 7 -3.56 4.58 -11.80
CA TYR A 7 -3.36 5.44 -10.63
C TYR A 7 -3.15 4.63 -9.34
N THR A 8 -3.98 3.62 -9.09
CA THR A 8 -3.85 2.73 -7.92
C THR A 8 -2.49 2.03 -7.92
N LYS A 9 -1.99 1.60 -9.09
CA LYS A 9 -0.66 0.97 -9.21
C LYS A 9 0.48 1.94 -8.91
N GLU A 10 0.43 3.17 -9.42
CA GLU A 10 1.45 4.18 -9.16
C GLU A 10 1.52 4.56 -7.67
N ILE A 11 0.35 4.77 -7.05
CA ILE A 11 0.24 5.00 -5.60
C ILE A 11 0.77 3.82 -4.80
N PHE A 12 0.45 2.60 -5.23
CA PHE A 12 0.96 1.39 -4.58
C PHE A 12 2.49 1.30 -4.66
N GLN A 13 3.09 1.60 -5.81
CA GLN A 13 4.56 1.67 -5.96
C GLN A 13 5.17 2.76 -5.07
N LEU A 14 4.53 3.91 -4.94
CA LEU A 14 4.96 4.97 -4.02
C LEU A 14 4.97 4.47 -2.57
N PHE A 15 3.93 3.74 -2.15
CA PHE A 15 3.87 3.14 -0.82
C PHE A 15 5.01 2.14 -0.61
N VAL A 16 5.23 1.21 -1.53
CA VAL A 16 6.34 0.25 -1.44
C VAL A 16 7.69 0.95 -1.39
N SER A 17 7.89 2.06 -2.12
CA SER A 17 9.18 2.74 -2.17
C SER A 17 9.43 3.62 -0.93
N ALA A 18 8.47 4.46 -0.55
CA ALA A 18 8.66 5.50 0.45
C ALA A 18 8.22 5.09 1.86
N TYR A 19 7.17 4.27 1.99
CA TYR A 19 6.54 3.97 3.27
C TYR A 19 6.89 2.57 3.75
N SER A 20 7.27 2.46 5.02
CA SER A 20 7.37 1.16 5.71
C SER A 20 6.04 0.82 6.40
N THR A 21 5.35 1.84 6.89
CA THR A 21 4.04 1.76 7.52
C THR A 21 3.21 2.99 7.15
N ILE A 22 1.92 2.82 6.88
CA ILE A 22 0.97 3.90 6.56
C ILE A 22 -0.40 3.59 7.20
N SER A 23 -1.22 4.58 7.53
CA SER A 23 -2.56 4.31 8.07
C SER A 23 -3.49 3.72 6.99
N VAL A 24 -4.48 2.93 7.41
CA VAL A 24 -5.53 2.40 6.53
C VAL A 24 -6.34 3.55 5.93
N GLU A 25 -6.61 4.60 6.69
CA GLU A 25 -7.36 5.79 6.25
C GLU A 25 -6.62 6.54 5.15
N ASP A 26 -5.33 6.83 5.35
CA ASP A 26 -4.51 7.49 4.34
C ASP A 26 -4.44 6.65 3.06
N ALA A 27 -4.19 5.35 3.19
CA ALA A 27 -4.15 4.45 2.04
C ALA A 27 -5.48 4.40 1.29
N ALA A 28 -6.61 4.39 1.99
CA ALA A 28 -7.94 4.45 1.39
C ALA A 28 -8.15 5.74 0.59
N LEU A 29 -7.76 6.89 1.17
CA LEU A 29 -7.82 8.19 0.51
C LEU A 29 -6.95 8.24 -0.76
N PHE A 30 -5.71 7.77 -0.68
CA PHE A 30 -4.77 7.76 -1.81
C PHE A 30 -5.18 6.76 -2.91
N LEU A 31 -5.77 5.62 -2.54
CA LEU A 31 -6.23 4.62 -3.49
C LEU A 31 -7.62 4.97 -4.08
N GLY A 32 -8.31 5.97 -3.52
CA GLY A 32 -9.64 6.40 -3.93
C GLY A 32 -10.72 5.36 -3.66
N MET A 33 -10.56 4.55 -2.61
CA MET A 33 -11.48 3.46 -2.25
C MET A 33 -11.80 3.48 -0.75
N SER A 34 -12.82 2.73 -0.32
CA SER A 34 -13.15 2.60 1.11
C SER A 34 -12.04 1.90 1.89
N GLU A 35 -11.96 2.13 3.20
CA GLU A 35 -11.00 1.46 4.10
C GLU A 35 -11.04 -0.07 3.96
N ASP A 36 -12.23 -0.66 3.87
CA ASP A 36 -12.43 -2.10 3.66
C ASP A 36 -11.89 -2.57 2.29
N GLY A 37 -12.10 -1.76 1.25
CA GLY A 37 -11.59 -2.01 -0.10
C GLY A 37 -10.06 -1.94 -0.14
N ALA A 38 -9.47 -0.92 0.50
CA ALA A 38 -8.04 -0.77 0.64
C ALA A 38 -7.43 -1.95 1.42
N THR A 39 -8.05 -2.33 2.54
CA THR A 39 -7.63 -3.47 3.37
C THR A 39 -7.67 -4.78 2.56
N SER A 40 -8.76 -5.05 1.86
CA SER A 40 -8.88 -6.22 0.99
C SER A 40 -7.85 -6.21 -0.14
N TYR A 41 -7.59 -5.04 -0.74
CA TYR A 41 -6.62 -4.87 -1.81
C TYR A 41 -5.19 -5.14 -1.33
N VAL A 42 -4.75 -4.52 -0.24
CA VAL A 42 -3.39 -4.68 0.29
C VAL A 42 -3.14 -6.08 0.85
N LEU A 43 -4.16 -6.73 1.42
CA LEU A 43 -4.09 -8.13 1.83
C LEU A 43 -3.83 -9.05 0.62
N GLN A 44 -4.49 -8.81 -0.52
CA GLN A 44 -4.21 -9.56 -1.76
C GLN A 44 -2.78 -9.33 -2.29
N GLN A 45 -2.20 -8.15 -2.02
CA GLN A 45 -0.82 -7.85 -2.38
C GLN A 45 0.22 -8.37 -1.36
N GLY A 46 -0.23 -9.07 -0.31
CA GLY A 46 0.64 -9.69 0.70
C GLY A 46 1.16 -8.72 1.78
N TRP A 47 0.55 -7.54 1.91
CA TRP A 47 0.81 -6.63 3.02
C TRP A 47 0.09 -7.10 4.28
N THR A 48 0.44 -6.49 5.41
CA THR A 48 -0.15 -6.83 6.71
C THR A 48 -0.90 -5.62 7.25
N VAL A 49 -2.09 -5.84 7.79
CA VAL A 49 -2.91 -4.79 8.41
C VAL A 49 -2.98 -5.04 9.90
N ASP A 50 -2.55 -4.07 10.68
CA ASP A 50 -2.73 -4.04 12.12
C ASP A 50 -4.08 -3.38 12.43
N ASN A 51 -5.10 -4.21 12.70
CA ASN A 51 -6.46 -3.73 12.96
C ASN A 51 -6.58 -2.96 14.29
N ALA A 52 -5.68 -3.21 15.24
CA ALA A 52 -5.67 -2.51 16.54
C ALA A 52 -5.22 -1.05 16.39
N SER A 53 -4.23 -0.80 15.53
CA SER A 53 -3.65 0.52 15.29
C SER A 53 -4.17 1.18 14.01
N ARG A 54 -4.96 0.45 13.19
CA ARG A 54 -5.35 0.83 11.83
C ARG A 54 -4.15 1.20 10.95
N MET A 55 -3.07 0.42 11.06
CA MET A 55 -1.82 0.64 10.34
C MET A 55 -1.56 -0.48 9.34
N LEU A 56 -1.16 -0.12 8.14
CA LEU A 56 -0.69 -1.00 7.08
C LEU A 56 0.83 -1.11 7.16
N THR A 57 1.33 -2.33 7.29
CA THR A 57 2.74 -2.66 7.13
C THR A 57 2.99 -2.99 5.68
N VAL A 58 3.68 -2.07 5.01
CA VAL A 58 4.05 -2.20 3.61
C VAL A 58 5.22 -3.17 3.54
N LYS A 59 5.03 -4.31 2.87
CA LYS A 59 6.15 -5.20 2.57
C LYS A 59 7.00 -4.57 1.47
N LYS A 60 8.03 -3.85 1.88
CA LYS A 60 9.15 -3.49 1.00
C LYS A 60 9.76 -4.78 0.46
N GLN A 61 9.72 -4.97 -0.86
CA GLN A 61 10.64 -5.92 -1.49
C GLN A 61 12.04 -5.52 -1.05
N PRO A 62 12.91 -6.48 -0.67
CA PRO A 62 14.25 -6.14 -0.28
C PRO A 62 14.88 -5.38 -1.45
N VAL A 63 15.12 -4.08 -1.24
CA VAL A 63 16.14 -3.38 -2.02
C VAL A 63 17.38 -4.22 -1.79
N VAL A 64 17.80 -4.94 -2.82
CA VAL A 64 19.19 -5.39 -2.90
C VAL A 64 19.99 -4.10 -2.84
N SER A 65 20.44 -3.75 -1.65
CA SER A 65 21.62 -2.93 -1.47
C SER A 65 22.73 -3.77 -2.10
N ALA A 66 22.92 -3.57 -3.40
CA ALA A 66 24.21 -3.85 -4.02
C ALA A 66 25.15 -2.75 -3.51
N GLU A 67 25.63 -2.94 -2.29
CA GLU A 67 26.87 -2.32 -1.83
C GLU A 67 27.98 -3.09 -2.54
N THR A 68 28.59 -2.50 -3.57
CA THR A 68 29.91 -2.92 -4.08
C THR A 68 30.63 -1.71 -4.67
#